data_AF-A0A8J3RBW7-F1
#
_entry.id   AF-A0A8J3RBW7-F1
#
_cell.length_a   1.000
_cell.length_b   1.000
_cell.length_c   1.000
_cell.angle_alpha   90.00
_cell.angle_beta   90.00
_cell.angle_gamma   90.00
#
_symmetry.space_group_name_H-M   'P 1'
#
loop_
_entity.id
_entity.type
_entity.pdbx_description
1 polymer ?
#
loop_
_entity_poly.entity_id
_entity_poly.type
_entity_poly.pdbx_seq_one_letter_code
_entity_poly.pdbx_strand_id
1 'polypeptide(L)' 'MTSEHDLEERAADPMAALAERFPEWTIWRSSARRLWATRARPFPPAAERAGAYRTVDADDLGELGQVIAEQEYKAEGLR' A
#
# COMPACT_ATOMS: atom_id res chain seq x y z
N MET A 1 7.23 -8.64 -35.70
CA MET A 1 6.99 -9.56 -34.57
C MET A 1 6.97 -8.70 -33.34
N THR A 2 5.81 -8.16 -33.01
CA THR A 2 5.61 -7.42 -31.75
C THR A 2 5.42 -8.50 -30.71
N SER A 3 6.42 -8.71 -29.87
CA SER A 3 6.38 -9.71 -28.81
C SER A 3 5.16 -9.44 -27.92
N GLU A 4 4.39 -10.47 -27.60
CA GLU A 4 3.26 -10.38 -26.64
C GLU A 4 3.69 -9.83 -25.27
N HIS A 5 4.98 -9.92 -24.94
CA HIS A 5 5.61 -9.28 -23.79
C HIS A 5 5.49 -7.74 -23.76
N ASP A 6 5.45 -7.06 -24.91
CA ASP A 6 5.30 -5.60 -24.99
C ASP A 6 3.86 -5.13 -24.70
N LEU A 7 2.86 -6.03 -24.71
CA LEU A 7 1.46 -5.70 -24.46
C LEU A 7 1.11 -5.75 -22.96
N GLU A 8 1.85 -6.52 -22.16
CA GLU A 8 1.66 -6.56 -20.70
C GLU A 8 2.28 -5.33 -20.00
N GLU A 9 3.31 -4.71 -20.58
CA GLU A 9 4.02 -3.54 -20.03
C GLU A 9 3.22 -2.22 -20.15
N ARG A 10 2.09 -2.23 -20.88
CA ARG A 10 1.13 -1.11 -20.94
C ARG A 10 0.02 -1.20 -19.88
N ALA A 11 0.01 -2.23 -19.04
CA ALA A 11 -0.74 -2.20 -17.80
C ALA A 11 -0.04 -1.19 -16.87
N ALA A 12 -0.78 -0.20 -16.37
CA ALA A 12 -0.27 0.80 -15.43
C ALA A 12 0.59 0.12 -14.35
N ASP A 13 1.74 0.70 -14.02
CA ASP A 13 2.62 0.21 -12.94
C ASP A 13 1.74 -0.10 -11.72
N PRO A 14 1.61 -1.38 -11.31
CA PRO A 14 0.65 -1.76 -10.29
C PRO A 14 1.01 -1.18 -8.92
N MET A 15 2.29 -0.83 -8.68
CA MET A 15 2.68 -0.05 -7.51
C MET A 15 2.19 1.40 -7.60
N ALA A 16 2.30 2.03 -8.78
CA ALA A 16 1.76 3.36 -9.02
C ALA A 16 0.23 3.39 -8.87
N ALA A 17 -0.48 2.40 -9.42
CA ALA A 17 -1.93 2.29 -9.26
C ALA A 17 -2.34 2.14 -7.78
N LEU A 18 -1.57 1.39 -6.99
CA LEU A 18 -1.80 1.27 -5.55
C LEU A 18 -1.49 2.57 -4.80
N ALA A 19 -0.44 3.29 -5.20
CA ALA A 19 -0.09 4.59 -4.62
C ALA A 19 -1.15 5.67 -4.93
N GLU A 20 -1.75 5.64 -6.13
CA GLU A 20 -2.88 6.51 -6.49
C GLU A 20 -4.12 6.21 -5.65
N ARG A 21 -4.38 4.94 -5.34
CA ARG A 21 -5.49 4.52 -4.47
C ARG A 21 -5.30 4.97 -3.02
N PHE A 22 -4.05 5.04 -2.55
CA PHE A 22 -3.70 5.40 -1.18
C PHE A 22 -2.69 6.56 -1.16
N PRO A 23 -3.11 7.79 -1.50
CA PRO A 23 -2.20 8.92 -1.70
C PRO A 23 -1.45 9.37 -0.43
N GLU A 24 -1.92 8.95 0.75
CA GLU A 24 -1.25 9.20 2.03
C GLU A 24 -0.12 8.22 2.34
N TRP A 25 0.09 7.21 1.48
CA TRP A 25 1.04 6.14 1.67
C TRP A 25 2.10 6.15 0.58
N THR A 26 3.36 6.16 1.01
CA THR A 26 4.49 5.92 0.12
C THR A 26 4.76 4.42 0.06
N ILE A 27 4.60 3.84 -1.14
CA ILE A 27 4.81 2.42 -1.40
C ILE A 27 6.18 2.21 -2.01
N TRP A 28 6.91 1.21 -1.54
CA TRP A 28 8.26 0.90 -2.00
C TRP A 28 8.56 -0.59 -1.89
N ARG A 29 9.50 -1.07 -2.70
CA ARG A 29 9.98 -2.46 -2.64
C ARG A 29 11.37 -2.48 -2.02
N SER A 30 11.53 -3.30 -1.00
CA SER A 30 12.85 -3.56 -0.39
C SER A 30 13.75 -4.37 -1.33
N SER A 31 15.05 -4.37 -1.04
CA SER A 31 16.03 -5.21 -1.74
C SER A 31 15.77 -6.73 -1.58
N ALA A 32 15.06 -7.14 -0.52
CA ALA A 32 14.62 -8.51 -0.30
C ALA A 32 13.34 -8.88 -1.08
N ARG A 33 12.92 -8.07 -2.06
CA ARG A 33 11.68 -8.19 -2.84
C ARG A 33 10.37 -8.05 -2.07
N ARG A 34 10.41 -7.88 -0.74
CA ARG A 34 9.24 -7.57 0.09
C ARG A 34 8.72 -6.17 -0.18
N LEU A 35 7.39 -6.01 -0.22
CA LEU A 35 6.73 -4.73 -0.41
C LEU A 35 6.45 -4.07 0.92
N TRP A 36 6.54 -2.75 0.94
CA TRP A 36 6.36 -1.93 2.12
C TRP A 36 5.54 -0.69 1.77
N ALA A 37 4.83 -0.18 2.75
CA ALA A 37 4.15 1.10 2.67
C ALA A 37 4.33 1.88 3.97
N THR A 38 4.63 3.18 3.85
CA THR A 38 4.73 4.09 4.99
C THR A 38 3.78 5.26 4.83
N ARG A 39 2.94 5.52 5.83
CA ARG A 39 2.00 6.63 5.84
C ARG A 39 2.69 7.94 6.19
N ALA A 40 2.48 8.97 5.35
CA ALA A 40 3.08 10.29 5.49
C ALA A 40 2.63 10.97 6.79
N ARG A 41 1.32 10.91 7.09
CA ARG A 41 0.74 11.51 8.29
C ARG A 41 0.52 10.48 9.40
N PRO A 42 0.75 10.85 10.68
CA PRO A 42 0.44 9.96 11.80
C PRO A 42 -1.05 9.65 11.88
N PHE A 43 -1.37 8.53 12.51
CA PHE A 43 -2.74 8.20 12.82
C PHE A 43 -3.22 9.00 14.04
N PRO A 44 -4.54 9.21 14.21
CA PRO A 44 -5.06 9.71 15.47
C PRO A 44 -4.66 8.80 16.64
N PRO A 45 -4.40 9.33 17.85
CA PRO A 45 -3.97 8.52 18.98
C PRO A 45 -4.91 7.36 19.33
N ALA A 46 -6.21 7.49 19.04
CA ALA A 46 -7.18 6.41 19.24
C ALA A 46 -6.95 5.21 18.30
N ALA A 47 -6.59 5.48 17.04
CA ALA A 47 -6.31 4.46 16.04
C ALA A 47 -4.97 3.76 16.32
N GLU A 48 -3.96 4.51 16.76
CA GLU A 48 -2.68 3.91 17.20
C GLU A 48 -2.89 2.98 18.40
N ARG A 49 -3.72 3.37 19.37
CA ARG A 49 -4.13 2.49 20.48
C ARG A 49 -4.91 1.26 20.04
N ALA A 50 -5.64 1.35 18.94
CA ALA A 50 -6.33 0.23 18.31
C ALA A 50 -5.40 -0.63 17.42
N GLY A 51 -4.09 -0.35 17.42
CA GLY A 51 -3.09 -1.11 16.66
C GLY A 51 -3.03 -0.74 15.18
N ALA A 52 -3.31 0.51 14.82
CA ALA A 52 -3.01 1.03 13.48
C ALA A 52 -1.50 1.29 13.35
N TYR A 53 -0.88 0.69 12.35
CA TYR A 53 0.56 0.82 12.09
C TYR A 53 0.82 1.74 10.90
N ARG A 54 1.75 2.68 11.06
CA ARG A 54 2.13 3.62 9.99
C ARG A 54 3.07 3.04 8.96
N THR A 55 3.70 1.92 9.27
CA THR A 55 4.56 1.18 8.35
C THR A 55 4.07 -0.26 8.34
N VAL A 56 3.74 -0.75 7.16
CA VAL A 56 3.24 -2.10 6.93
C VAL A 56 3.98 -2.72 5.75
N ASP A 57 3.91 -4.03 5.67
CA ASP A 57 4.56 -4.81 4.62
C ASP A 57 3.66 -5.96 4.19
N ALA A 58 3.97 -6.51 3.01
CA ALA A 58 3.28 -7.66 2.43
C ALA A 58 4.17 -8.32 1.36
N ASP A 59 3.79 -9.52 0.95
CA ASP A 59 4.52 -10.27 -0.08
C ASP A 59 4.07 -9.91 -1.50
N ASP A 60 2.82 -9.45 -1.66
CA ASP A 60 2.26 -8.96 -2.92
C ASP A 60 1.44 -7.67 -2.77
N LEU A 61 1.10 -7.04 -3.90
CA LEU A 61 0.41 -5.74 -3.92
C LEU A 61 -1.06 -5.83 -3.51
N GLY A 62 -1.70 -6.97 -3.73
CA GLY A 62 -3.08 -7.20 -3.28
C GLY A 62 -3.14 -7.27 -1.76
N GLU A 63 -2.26 -8.06 -1.15
CA GLU A 63 -2.11 -8.14 0.30
C GLU A 63 -1.72 -6.78 0.89
N LEU A 64 -0.75 -6.07 0.30
CA LEU A 64 -0.35 -4.74 0.78
C LEU A 64 -1.53 -3.77 0.80
N GLY A 65 -2.35 -3.78 -0.25
CA GLY A 65 -3.54 -2.94 -0.34
C GLY A 65 -4.59 -3.26 0.71
N GLN A 66 -4.78 -4.55 1.04
CA GLN A 66 -5.66 -4.97 2.13
C GLN A 66 -5.13 -4.49 3.49
N VAL A 67 -3.85 -4.70 3.76
CA VAL A 67 -3.23 -4.27 5.03
C VAL A 67 -3.30 -2.75 5.20
N ILE A 68 -3.06 -1.96 4.15
CA ILE A 68 -3.24 -0.49 4.19
C ILE A 68 -4.70 -0.13 4.52
N ALA A 69 -5.66 -0.74 3.82
CA ALA A 69 -7.07 -0.47 4.03
C ALA A 69 -7.53 -0.80 5.46
N GLU A 70 -7.00 -1.88 6.06
CA GLU A 70 -7.24 -2.20 7.46
C GLU A 70 -6.71 -1.13 8.42
N GLN A 71 -5.53 -0.54 8.14
CA GLN A 71 -5.00 0.53 8.98
C GLN A 71 -5.85 1.80 8.88
N GLU A 72 -6.32 2.16 7.68
CA GLU A 72 -7.25 3.29 7.49
C GLU A 72 -8.62 3.01 8.11
N TYR A 73 -9.12 1.78 8.05
CA TYR A 73 -10.37 1.40 8.71
C TYR A 73 -10.30 1.58 10.23
N LYS A 74 -9.18 1.21 10.86
CA LYS A 74 -8.94 1.49 12.30
C LYS A 74 -8.91 2.99 12.60
N ALA A 75 -8.55 3.82 11.63
CA ALA A 75 -8.53 5.28 11.77
C ALA A 75 -9.92 5.91 11.59
N GLU A 76 -10.75 5.37 10.69
CA GLU A 76 -12.08 5.89 10.39
C GLU A 76 -13.19 5.31 11.28
N GLY A 77 -13.07 4.05 11.69
CA GLY A 77 -14.06 3.29 12.47
C GLY A 77 -14.14 3.66 13.96
N LEU A 78 -13.40 4.70 14.38
CA LEU A 78 -13.36 5.22 15.75
C LEU A 78 -13.98 6.63 15.86
N ARG A 79 -15.06 6.87 15.10
CA ARG A 79 -15.91 8.06 15.24
C ARG A 79 -16.93 7.90 16.35
#